data_AF-A0A952YFW5-F1
#
_entry.id   AF-A0A952YFW5-F1
#
_cell.length_a   1.000
_cell.length_b   1.000
_cell.length_c   1.000
_cell.angle_alpha   90.00
_cell.angle_beta   90.00
_cell.angle_gamma   90.00
#
_symmetry.space_group_name_H-M   'P 1'
#
loop_
_entity.id
_entity.type
_entity.pdbx_description
1 polymer ?
#
loop_
_entity_poly.entity_id
_entity_poly.type
_entity_poly.pdbx_seq_one_letter_code
_entity_poly.pdbx_strand_id
1 'polypeptide(L)'
;MSKLDATRVSDIEGFRNFAAGFSVAPDFLENDRWTNMPTGDGSVQIACSLIMHEMLPGCYDYQKLESIGGHIGIRLTGIGDFTIASINRRVVTMAGLPVDQFSGKPELDLELAPDVFIGFFRHLMLQAADKALGAEDEYEDREISNAELLLHGMPAGGIYIAEGSLNSGVDFASSVSEAAQGRHGSLGVVSTALTRLNGQVSTGGDTDMWQVQLQAGHTYTFGLLGSSYDSYFTLSDPRLYGLYDSGGAILHAGNDDFGGSLNARFTFTPSTSGVYYLNAGGYGSTSGTYAITAIEENTPPLKVDDHTSSLSGAVSGQAEILNVGVNRTGVVDTSGDKDFFALDVVAGQTYTIQMQGSPSGNGTLTDTRIFGIYDQNSTLINQGNDDYLGLDSLVTFTAGTTGRIYIEAGAYGENAGSYTVKVQQTTAAQTSSTPDNDGNIGNTPAPTAPATPVATVPTPAPSSTDDFASTFSQAASGRAGALTAGGLIRGSVESVGDRDFFVVSLLAGQAYRFELFGGLDESASTLADPMIFGIFDSNGTLLPETTNDNAGWENSLGSGVTFMPSRSGSYYIEVGGFPEAEQNVGTYRLQSAIYELQVGSHVQGGI
;
A
#
# COMPACT_ATOMS: atom_id res chain seq x y z
N MET A 1 -10.02 29.18 -23.98
CA MET A 1 -9.61 28.26 -25.06
C MET A 1 -8.11 28.03 -24.94
N SER A 2 -7.68 26.97 -24.24
CA SER A 2 -6.25 26.61 -24.23
C SER A 2 -5.87 25.97 -25.56
N LYS A 3 -4.75 26.39 -26.15
CA LYS A 3 -4.23 25.74 -27.35
C LYS A 3 -3.70 24.38 -26.95
N LEU A 4 -4.26 23.32 -27.55
CA LEU A 4 -3.70 21.96 -27.53
C LEU A 4 -2.20 22.05 -27.82
N ASP A 5 -1.36 21.45 -26.96
CA ASP A 5 0.08 21.42 -27.17
C ASP A 5 0.39 20.56 -28.40
N ALA A 6 0.67 21.23 -29.50
CA ALA A 6 0.89 20.61 -30.79
C ALA A 6 2.14 19.71 -30.82
N THR A 7 3.03 19.82 -29.83
CA THR A 7 4.23 18.95 -29.73
C THR A 7 3.90 17.53 -29.28
N ARG A 8 2.69 17.31 -28.76
CA ARG A 8 2.19 16.03 -28.23
C ARG A 8 1.25 15.31 -29.19
N VAL A 9 1.34 15.70 -30.46
CA VAL A 9 0.60 15.17 -31.59
C VAL A 9 1.63 14.89 -32.68
N SER A 10 1.78 13.63 -33.09
CA SER A 10 2.83 13.23 -34.05
C SER A 10 2.61 13.85 -35.44
N ASP A 11 1.35 14.06 -35.82
CA ASP A 11 0.96 14.74 -37.07
C ASP A 11 -0.20 15.70 -36.80
N ILE A 12 0.10 16.99 -36.80
CA ILE A 12 -0.87 18.07 -36.58
C ILE A 12 -1.90 18.14 -37.71
N GLU A 13 -1.51 17.87 -38.95
CA GLU A 13 -2.41 17.94 -40.09
C GLU A 13 -3.33 16.72 -40.11
N GLY A 14 -2.78 15.53 -39.83
CA GLY A 14 -3.55 14.31 -39.54
C GLY A 14 -4.54 14.51 -38.40
N PHE A 15 -4.12 15.10 -37.28
CA PHE A 15 -5.01 15.42 -36.16
C PHE A 15 -6.11 16.40 -36.52
N ARG A 16 -5.84 17.46 -37.28
CA ARG A 16 -6.89 18.38 -37.75
C ARG A 16 -7.91 17.69 -38.64
N ASN A 17 -7.44 16.80 -39.52
CA ASN A 17 -8.30 16.02 -40.40
C ASN A 17 -9.17 15.04 -39.61
N PHE A 18 -8.62 14.41 -38.59
CA PHE A 18 -9.35 13.59 -37.62
C PHE A 18 -10.38 14.41 -36.84
N ALA A 19 -9.95 15.51 -36.23
CA ALA A 19 -10.80 16.39 -35.42
C ALA A 19 -11.99 16.95 -36.20
N ALA A 20 -11.81 17.24 -37.49
CA ALA A 20 -12.87 17.73 -38.38
C ALA A 20 -13.95 16.68 -38.70
N GLY A 21 -13.77 15.41 -38.32
CA GLY A 21 -14.77 14.36 -38.47
C GLY A 21 -15.80 14.29 -37.35
N PHE A 22 -15.61 15.01 -36.24
CA PHE A 22 -16.59 15.01 -35.17
C PHE A 22 -17.81 15.89 -35.51
N SER A 23 -18.99 15.29 -35.40
CA SER A 23 -20.29 15.95 -35.48
C SER A 23 -21.13 15.54 -34.26
N VAL A 24 -20.96 16.27 -33.16
CA VAL A 24 -21.76 16.08 -31.95
C VAL A 24 -23.02 16.93 -32.07
N ALA A 25 -24.16 16.27 -32.34
CA ALA A 25 -25.46 16.92 -32.33
C ALA A 25 -25.99 17.05 -30.89
N PRO A 26 -26.89 18.00 -30.57
CA PRO A 26 -27.43 18.18 -29.22
C PRO A 26 -28.06 16.91 -28.62
N ASP A 27 -28.80 16.16 -29.43
CA ASP A 27 -29.43 14.88 -29.09
C ASP A 27 -28.43 13.76 -28.78
N PHE A 28 -27.15 13.93 -29.15
CA PHE A 28 -26.09 13.04 -28.73
C PHE A 28 -26.01 12.97 -27.21
N LEU A 29 -26.24 14.06 -26.48
CA LEU A 29 -26.18 14.13 -25.02
C LEU A 29 -27.40 13.49 -24.35
N GLU A 30 -28.52 13.41 -25.05
CA GLU A 30 -29.80 12.90 -24.55
C GLU A 30 -29.96 11.38 -24.74
N ASN A 31 -28.97 10.71 -25.31
CA ASN A 31 -29.09 9.30 -25.67
C ASN A 31 -29.12 8.38 -24.43
N ASP A 32 -30.19 7.60 -24.26
CA ASP A 32 -30.38 6.62 -23.17
C ASP A 32 -29.22 5.62 -23.01
N ARG A 33 -28.36 5.46 -24.04
CA ARG A 33 -27.13 4.66 -23.95
C ARG A 33 -26.20 5.13 -22.84
N TRP A 34 -26.22 6.42 -22.48
CA TRP A 34 -25.40 6.98 -21.41
C TRP A 34 -25.85 6.51 -20.03
N THR A 35 -27.15 6.25 -19.86
CA THR A 35 -27.76 5.84 -18.59
C THR A 35 -27.30 4.45 -18.12
N ASN A 36 -26.83 3.61 -19.05
CA ASN A 36 -26.37 2.25 -18.77
C ASN A 36 -24.85 2.10 -18.90
N MET A 37 -24.10 3.20 -19.03
CA MET A 37 -22.64 3.10 -19.14
C MET A 37 -22.01 2.70 -17.80
N PRO A 38 -20.97 1.83 -17.82
CA PRO A 38 -20.20 1.53 -16.63
C PRO A 38 -19.62 2.81 -16.05
N THR A 39 -19.78 3.01 -14.74
CA THR A 39 -19.09 4.09 -14.03
C THR A 39 -17.59 3.80 -14.07
N GLY A 40 -16.82 4.67 -14.74
CA GLY A 40 -15.36 4.55 -14.76
C GLY A 40 -14.77 4.66 -13.35
N ASP A 41 -13.70 3.95 -13.09
CA ASP A 41 -12.90 3.98 -11.85
C ASP A 41 -11.93 5.19 -11.78
N GLY A 42 -12.06 6.14 -12.72
CA GLY A 42 -11.14 7.28 -12.87
C GLY A 42 -9.90 6.99 -13.73
N SER A 43 -9.76 5.78 -14.29
CA SER A 43 -8.65 5.44 -15.18
C SER A 43 -8.75 6.15 -16.53
N VAL A 44 -7.69 6.89 -16.90
CA VAL A 44 -7.52 7.49 -18.23
C VAL A 44 -7.59 6.44 -19.34
N GLN A 45 -7.11 5.22 -19.07
CA GLN A 45 -7.16 4.12 -20.03
C GLN A 45 -8.60 3.66 -20.30
N ILE A 46 -9.41 3.54 -19.25
CA ILE A 46 -10.83 3.16 -19.39
C ILE A 46 -11.61 4.28 -20.08
N ALA A 47 -11.37 5.54 -19.71
CA ALA A 47 -12.01 6.70 -20.33
C ALA A 47 -11.68 6.81 -21.83
N CYS A 48 -10.41 6.68 -22.21
CA CYS A 48 -9.99 6.69 -23.61
C CYS A 48 -10.58 5.51 -24.38
N SER A 49 -10.58 4.31 -23.80
CA SER A 49 -11.15 3.10 -24.43
C SER A 49 -12.66 3.24 -24.64
N LEU A 50 -13.38 3.82 -23.67
CA LEU A 50 -14.81 4.11 -23.77
C LEU A 50 -15.10 5.11 -24.89
N ILE A 51 -14.35 6.21 -24.96
CA ILE A 51 -14.52 7.20 -26.03
C ILE A 51 -14.28 6.53 -27.39
N MET A 52 -13.20 5.76 -27.51
CA MET A 52 -12.81 5.11 -28.77
C MET A 52 -13.82 4.07 -29.24
N HIS A 53 -14.31 3.19 -28.37
CA HIS A 53 -15.15 2.07 -28.76
C HIS A 53 -16.66 2.35 -28.71
N GLU A 54 -17.12 3.22 -27.80
CA GLU A 54 -18.56 3.44 -27.58
C GLU A 54 -19.04 4.80 -28.08
N MET A 55 -18.28 5.87 -27.81
CA MET A 55 -18.74 7.23 -28.11
C MET A 55 -18.48 7.62 -29.56
N LEU A 56 -17.22 7.48 -29.99
CA LEU A 56 -16.71 7.95 -31.28
C LEU A 56 -17.51 7.39 -32.46
N PRO A 57 -17.86 6.08 -32.54
CA PRO A 57 -18.68 5.57 -33.63
C PRO A 57 -20.03 6.28 -33.79
N GLY A 58 -20.57 6.83 -32.70
CA GLY A 58 -21.86 7.52 -32.70
C GLY A 58 -21.79 9.01 -33.04
N CYS A 59 -20.61 9.65 -33.00
CA CYS A 59 -20.47 11.09 -33.28
C CYS A 59 -19.45 11.42 -34.38
N TYR A 60 -18.82 10.43 -35.00
CA TYR A 60 -17.87 10.66 -36.08
C TYR A 60 -18.54 10.49 -37.45
N ASP A 61 -18.33 11.47 -38.33
CA ASP A 61 -18.89 11.50 -39.67
C ASP A 61 -18.16 10.53 -40.59
N TYR A 62 -18.89 9.49 -41.04
CA TYR A 62 -18.36 8.50 -41.97
C TYR A 62 -17.99 9.11 -43.34
N GLN A 63 -18.64 10.20 -43.78
CA GLN A 63 -18.31 10.86 -45.04
C GLN A 63 -16.98 11.58 -44.95
N LYS A 64 -16.70 12.21 -43.79
CA LYS A 64 -15.38 12.77 -43.51
C LYS A 64 -14.32 11.67 -43.46
N LEU A 65 -14.60 10.54 -42.83
CA LEU A 65 -13.69 9.39 -42.78
C LEU A 65 -13.40 8.82 -44.18
N GLU A 66 -14.42 8.66 -45.03
CA GLU A 66 -14.27 8.26 -46.44
C GLU A 66 -13.43 9.26 -47.24
N SER A 67 -13.54 10.56 -46.96
CA SER A 67 -12.75 11.60 -47.64
C SER A 67 -11.26 11.58 -47.33
N ILE A 68 -10.85 10.92 -46.24
CA ILE A 68 -9.45 10.82 -45.79
C ILE A 68 -8.86 9.41 -45.95
N GLY A 69 -9.50 8.54 -46.74
CA GLY A 69 -8.99 7.19 -47.03
C GLY A 69 -9.83 6.05 -46.45
N GLY A 70 -10.95 6.36 -45.79
CA GLY A 70 -11.91 5.38 -45.28
C GLY A 70 -11.48 4.67 -43.99
N HIS A 71 -10.26 4.91 -43.53
CA HIS A 71 -9.76 4.47 -42.23
C HIS A 71 -8.66 5.42 -41.72
N ILE A 72 -8.39 5.35 -40.42
CA ILE A 72 -7.27 6.04 -39.76
C ILE A 72 -6.74 5.18 -38.61
N GLY A 73 -5.43 4.94 -38.58
CA GLY A 73 -4.70 4.28 -37.52
C GLY A 73 -4.23 5.29 -36.47
N ILE A 74 -4.69 5.12 -35.23
CA ILE A 74 -4.43 6.03 -34.12
C ILE A 74 -3.74 5.30 -32.97
N ARG A 75 -2.66 5.87 -32.45
CA ARG A 75 -2.04 5.47 -31.18
C ARG A 75 -2.32 6.51 -30.10
N LEU A 76 -2.87 6.05 -28.98
CA LEU A 76 -2.93 6.83 -27.75
C LEU A 76 -1.76 6.37 -26.87
N THR A 77 -0.76 7.25 -26.67
CA THR A 77 0.49 6.88 -25.99
C THR A 77 0.21 6.33 -24.59
N GLY A 78 0.68 5.10 -24.32
CA GLY A 78 0.48 4.41 -23.05
C GLY A 78 -0.92 3.82 -22.82
N ILE A 79 -1.85 3.95 -23.79
CA ILE A 79 -3.22 3.44 -23.70
C ILE A 79 -3.45 2.28 -24.67
N GLY A 80 -3.09 2.48 -25.94
CA GLY A 80 -3.31 1.46 -26.96
C GLY A 80 -3.38 2.01 -28.38
N ASP A 81 -3.46 1.06 -29.30
CA ASP A 81 -3.54 1.27 -30.73
C ASP A 81 -4.97 1.00 -31.22
N PHE A 82 -5.47 1.82 -32.12
CA PHE A 82 -6.84 1.77 -32.61
C PHE A 82 -6.91 2.03 -34.11
N THR A 83 -7.82 1.35 -34.77
CA THR A 83 -8.20 1.62 -36.16
C THR A 83 -9.63 2.13 -36.18
N ILE A 84 -9.86 3.31 -36.72
CA ILE A 84 -11.20 3.83 -36.99
C ILE A 84 -11.46 3.63 -38.48
N ALA A 85 -12.54 2.95 -38.85
CA ALA A 85 -12.83 2.62 -40.25
C ALA A 85 -14.30 2.86 -40.60
N SER A 86 -14.56 3.25 -41.85
CA SER A 86 -15.90 3.27 -42.43
C SER A 86 -16.21 1.88 -42.98
N ILE A 87 -17.12 1.16 -42.34
CA ILE A 87 -17.62 -0.14 -42.79
C ILE A 87 -19.12 -0.01 -43.04
N ASN A 88 -19.55 -0.25 -44.28
CA ASN A 88 -20.95 -0.11 -44.70
C ASN A 88 -21.56 1.25 -44.33
N ARG A 89 -20.79 2.34 -44.50
CA ARG A 89 -21.19 3.73 -44.16
C ARG A 89 -21.49 3.92 -42.68
N ARG A 90 -20.87 3.12 -41.81
CA ARG A 90 -20.85 3.28 -40.36
C ARG A 90 -19.41 3.38 -39.90
N VAL A 91 -19.16 4.23 -38.91
CA VAL A 91 -17.86 4.28 -38.25
C VAL A 91 -17.76 3.10 -37.28
N VAL A 92 -16.62 2.41 -37.30
CA VAL A 92 -16.30 1.30 -36.40
C VAL A 92 -14.89 1.51 -35.87
N THR A 93 -14.67 1.20 -34.60
CA THR A 93 -13.34 1.22 -33.97
C THR A 93 -12.89 -0.20 -33.65
N MET A 94 -11.70 -0.58 -34.10
CA MET A 94 -11.05 -1.86 -33.85
C MET A 94 -9.78 -1.64 -33.02
N ALA A 95 -9.43 -2.60 -32.15
CA ALA A 95 -8.16 -2.58 -31.44
C ALA A 95 -7.02 -3.00 -32.38
N GLY A 96 -5.87 -2.32 -32.26
CA GLY A 96 -4.70 -2.48 -33.13
C GLY A 96 -4.70 -1.51 -34.32
N LEU A 97 -3.53 -1.40 -34.95
CA LEU A 97 -3.32 -0.60 -36.17
C LEU A 97 -3.62 -1.42 -37.43
N PRO A 98 -4.04 -0.77 -38.52
CA PRO A 98 -4.11 -1.41 -39.83
C PRO A 98 -2.71 -1.86 -40.27
N VAL A 99 -2.65 -2.86 -41.15
CA VAL A 99 -1.38 -3.40 -41.64
C VAL A 99 -1.30 -3.16 -43.14
N ASP A 100 -0.22 -2.55 -43.59
CA ASP A 100 0.06 -2.39 -45.01
C ASP A 100 0.18 -3.77 -45.67
N GLN A 101 -0.67 -4.01 -46.68
CA GLN A 101 -0.78 -5.29 -47.36
C GLN A 101 0.49 -5.68 -48.16
N PHE A 102 1.39 -4.74 -48.44
CA PHE A 102 2.62 -5.00 -49.18
C PHE A 102 3.85 -5.21 -48.28
N SER A 103 4.01 -4.38 -47.24
CA SER A 103 5.15 -4.43 -46.32
C SER A 103 4.88 -5.26 -45.07
N GLY A 104 3.62 -5.56 -44.76
CA GLY A 104 3.21 -6.29 -43.55
C GLY A 104 3.42 -5.51 -42.26
N LYS A 105 3.67 -4.19 -42.35
CA LYS A 105 3.94 -3.33 -41.19
C LYS A 105 2.66 -2.61 -40.72
N PRO A 106 2.53 -2.35 -39.41
CA PRO A 106 1.48 -1.47 -38.91
C PRO A 106 1.55 -0.07 -39.54
N GLU A 107 0.41 0.43 -40.00
CA GLU A 107 0.23 1.79 -40.50
C GLU A 107 -0.31 2.68 -39.36
N LEU A 108 0.50 3.64 -38.93
CA LEU A 108 0.17 4.62 -37.91
C LEU A 108 0.05 5.99 -38.57
N ASP A 109 -1.16 6.54 -38.59
CA ASP A 109 -1.43 7.86 -39.17
C ASP A 109 -1.25 8.97 -38.13
N LEU A 110 -1.60 8.68 -36.87
CA LEU A 110 -1.66 9.67 -35.81
C LEU A 110 -1.33 9.08 -34.45
N GLU A 111 -0.35 9.64 -33.75
CA GLU A 111 -0.09 9.38 -32.33
C GLU A 111 -0.36 10.65 -31.53
N LEU A 112 -1.07 10.49 -30.41
CA LEU A 112 -1.39 11.60 -29.52
C LEU A 112 -1.35 11.16 -28.05
N ALA A 113 -1.00 12.12 -27.19
CA ALA A 113 -1.05 11.89 -25.76
C ALA A 113 -2.51 11.80 -25.25
N PRO A 114 -2.80 10.95 -24.24
CA PRO A 114 -4.18 10.71 -23.78
C PRO A 114 -4.91 11.95 -23.26
N ASP A 115 -4.19 12.86 -22.63
CA ASP A 115 -4.73 14.13 -22.13
C ASP A 115 -5.12 15.11 -23.26
N VAL A 116 -4.37 15.12 -24.37
CA VAL A 116 -4.72 15.88 -25.58
C VAL A 116 -6.02 15.36 -26.18
N PHE A 117 -6.18 14.03 -26.22
CA PHE A 117 -7.40 13.36 -26.69
C PHE A 117 -8.61 13.72 -25.82
N ILE A 118 -8.49 13.54 -24.50
CA ILE A 118 -9.54 13.83 -23.53
C ILE A 118 -9.92 15.31 -23.53
N GLY A 119 -8.93 16.20 -23.55
CA GLY A 119 -9.16 17.65 -23.59
C GLY A 119 -9.91 18.09 -24.85
N PHE A 120 -9.54 17.55 -26.02
CA PHE A 120 -10.25 17.79 -27.27
C PHE A 120 -11.71 17.29 -27.22
N PHE A 121 -11.93 16.04 -26.80
CA PHE A 121 -13.26 15.45 -26.77
C PHE A 121 -14.18 16.15 -25.75
N ARG A 122 -13.66 16.51 -24.58
CA ARG A 122 -14.37 17.31 -23.58
C ARG A 122 -14.81 18.66 -24.15
N HIS A 123 -13.96 19.33 -24.91
CA HIS A 123 -14.30 20.60 -25.54
C HIS A 123 -15.47 20.46 -26.54
N LEU A 124 -15.49 19.39 -27.34
CA LEU A 124 -16.60 19.10 -28.24
C LEU A 124 -17.93 18.90 -27.50
N MET A 125 -17.89 18.15 -26.39
CA MET A 125 -19.08 17.90 -25.57
C MET A 125 -19.63 19.16 -24.93
N LEU A 126 -18.75 20.05 -24.44
CA LEU A 126 -19.14 21.36 -23.91
C LEU A 126 -19.80 22.23 -24.99
N GLN A 127 -19.24 22.28 -26.20
CA GLN A 127 -19.87 23.01 -27.31
C GLN A 127 -21.23 22.45 -27.70
N ALA A 128 -21.43 21.13 -27.61
CA ALA A 128 -22.72 20.50 -27.88
C ALA A 128 -23.74 20.83 -26.78
N ALA A 129 -23.30 20.84 -25.52
CA ALA A 129 -24.14 21.20 -24.37
C ALA A 129 -24.58 22.66 -24.46
N ASP A 130 -23.68 23.60 -24.73
CA ASP A 130 -24.00 25.01 -24.93
C ASP A 130 -25.05 25.21 -26.03
N LYS A 131 -24.95 24.45 -27.12
CA LYS A 131 -25.92 24.49 -28.23
C LYS A 131 -27.27 23.88 -27.86
N ALA A 132 -27.29 22.82 -27.07
CA ALA A 132 -28.52 22.20 -26.59
C ALA A 132 -29.31 23.16 -25.69
N LEU A 133 -28.62 23.84 -24.77
CA LEU A 133 -29.23 24.78 -23.84
C LEU A 133 -29.68 26.08 -24.50
N GLY A 134 -28.95 26.57 -25.51
CA GLY A 134 -29.33 27.77 -26.25
C GLY A 134 -30.55 27.61 -27.16
N ALA A 135 -31.10 26.38 -27.29
CA ALA A 135 -32.20 26.07 -28.21
C ALA A 135 -33.60 26.05 -27.55
N GLU A 136 -33.70 26.02 -26.20
CA GLU A 136 -34.97 26.00 -25.48
C GLU A 136 -35.20 27.25 -24.58
N ASP A 137 -36.05 28.15 -25.10
CA ASP A 137 -36.98 29.13 -24.50
C ASP A 137 -36.85 29.63 -23.03
N GLU A 138 -36.56 30.94 -22.92
CA GLU A 138 -37.01 32.01 -22.00
C GLU A 138 -37.09 31.88 -20.45
N TYR A 139 -36.86 30.76 -19.77
CA TYR A 139 -37.02 30.74 -18.28
C TYR A 139 -36.03 29.95 -17.41
N GLU A 140 -34.83 29.58 -17.86
CA GLU A 140 -33.78 29.09 -16.96
C GLU A 140 -32.39 29.62 -17.35
N ASP A 141 -32.09 30.87 -16.96
CA ASP A 141 -30.71 31.37 -16.87
C ASP A 141 -29.98 30.69 -15.69
N ARG A 142 -29.78 29.38 -15.79
CA ARG A 142 -28.82 28.67 -14.95
C ARG A 142 -27.75 28.09 -15.85
N GLU A 143 -26.53 28.59 -15.72
CA GLU A 143 -25.35 27.89 -16.24
C GLU A 143 -25.41 26.44 -15.74
N ILE A 144 -25.38 25.47 -16.66
CA ILE A 144 -25.16 24.08 -16.29
C ILE A 144 -23.85 24.02 -15.54
N SER A 145 -23.94 23.68 -14.25
CA SER A 145 -22.77 23.62 -13.38
C SER A 145 -21.85 22.48 -13.82
N ASN A 146 -20.56 22.52 -13.45
CA ASN A 146 -19.65 21.37 -13.61
C ASN A 146 -20.22 20.08 -12.99
N ALA A 147 -21.14 20.19 -12.03
CA ALA A 147 -21.84 19.07 -11.41
C ALA A 147 -22.95 18.46 -12.28
N GLU A 148 -23.45 19.17 -13.29
CA GLU A 148 -24.51 18.69 -14.19
C GLU A 148 -23.98 18.16 -15.52
N LEU A 149 -22.69 18.40 -15.81
CA LEU A 149 -21.95 17.72 -16.88
C LEU A 149 -21.12 16.54 -16.36
N LEU A 150 -21.68 15.78 -15.41
CA LEU A 150 -21.13 14.49 -14.97
C LEU A 150 -21.36 13.45 -16.06
N LEU A 151 -20.56 13.51 -17.13
CA LEU A 151 -20.34 12.33 -17.95
C LEU A 151 -19.45 11.38 -17.13
N HIS A 152 -20.09 10.39 -16.52
CA HIS A 152 -19.53 9.33 -15.66
C HIS A 152 -18.02 9.05 -15.84
N GLY A 153 -17.16 9.78 -15.10
CA GLY A 153 -15.74 9.46 -14.95
C GLY A 153 -14.71 10.49 -15.48
N MET A 154 -15.10 11.68 -15.92
CA MET A 154 -14.12 12.76 -16.19
C MET A 154 -13.80 13.56 -14.91
N PRO A 155 -12.52 13.76 -14.52
CA PRO A 155 -12.19 14.64 -13.41
C PRO A 155 -12.61 16.09 -13.72
N ALA A 156 -13.28 16.73 -12.75
CA ALA A 156 -13.75 18.10 -12.83
C ALA A 156 -12.61 19.10 -12.54
N GLY A 157 -11.73 19.36 -13.50
CA GLY A 157 -10.67 20.37 -13.32
C GLY A 157 -10.03 20.76 -14.65
N GLY A 158 -10.07 22.04 -14.99
CA GLY A 158 -9.51 22.56 -16.24
C GLY A 158 -8.04 22.94 -16.07
N ILE A 159 -7.18 22.46 -16.97
CA ILE A 159 -5.80 22.95 -17.10
C ILE A 159 -5.83 24.38 -17.69
N TYR A 160 -5.29 25.37 -16.96
CA TYR A 160 -5.22 26.78 -17.39
C TYR A 160 -4.02 27.05 -18.32
N ILE A 161 -4.19 27.95 -19.31
CA ILE A 161 -3.08 28.66 -19.97
C ILE A 161 -3.25 30.17 -19.80
N ALA A 162 -2.17 30.91 -19.57
CA ALA A 162 -2.18 32.35 -19.28
C ALA A 162 -2.19 33.23 -20.54
N GLU A 163 -2.93 34.35 -20.51
CA GLU A 163 -2.41 35.72 -20.66
C GLU A 163 -3.49 36.76 -20.28
N GLY A 164 -3.20 37.64 -19.29
CA GLY A 164 -3.80 38.99 -19.22
C GLY A 164 -4.81 39.38 -18.12
N SER A 165 -4.48 39.22 -16.83
CA SER A 165 -5.02 39.94 -15.62
C SER A 165 -6.52 39.79 -15.27
N LEU A 166 -6.99 39.33 -14.09
CA LEU A 166 -6.46 39.22 -12.72
C LEU A 166 -7.17 38.05 -11.98
N ASN A 167 -6.40 37.28 -11.18
CA ASN A 167 -6.75 36.14 -10.29
C ASN A 167 -7.32 34.87 -10.95
N SER A 168 -6.75 33.68 -10.83
CA SER A 168 -5.48 33.10 -10.36
C SER A 168 -5.48 31.69 -10.97
N GLY A 169 -4.31 31.11 -11.32
CA GLY A 169 -4.27 29.75 -11.86
C GLY A 169 -4.61 28.72 -10.78
N VAL A 170 -5.90 28.40 -10.65
CA VAL A 170 -6.51 27.42 -9.73
C VAL A 170 -7.32 26.47 -10.63
N ASP A 171 -6.87 25.23 -10.80
CA ASP A 171 -7.58 24.17 -11.52
C ASP A 171 -8.66 23.51 -10.64
N PHE A 172 -8.54 23.61 -9.31
CA PHE A 172 -9.58 23.33 -8.31
C PHE A 172 -9.91 24.55 -7.42
N ALA A 173 -10.98 24.46 -6.62
CA ALA A 173 -11.31 25.53 -5.67
C ALA A 173 -10.27 25.65 -4.56
N SER A 174 -10.11 26.87 -4.03
CA SER A 174 -9.25 27.17 -2.89
C SER A 174 -10.01 27.27 -1.55
N SER A 175 -11.34 27.13 -1.59
CA SER A 175 -12.19 27.23 -0.39
C SER A 175 -13.35 26.23 -0.40
N VAL A 176 -13.84 25.86 0.79
CA VAL A 176 -14.99 24.94 0.94
C VAL A 176 -16.26 25.50 0.31
N SER A 177 -16.50 26.81 0.37
CA SER A 177 -17.67 27.42 -0.26
C SER A 177 -17.69 27.26 -1.77
N GLU A 178 -16.53 27.30 -2.41
CA GLU A 178 -16.38 27.11 -3.85
C GLU A 178 -16.37 25.62 -4.22
N ALA A 179 -15.75 24.78 -3.38
CA ALA A 179 -15.81 23.33 -3.52
C ALA A 179 -17.25 22.81 -3.37
N ALA A 180 -18.07 23.37 -2.49
CA ALA A 180 -19.49 23.01 -2.37
C ALA A 180 -20.30 23.31 -3.64
N GLN A 181 -19.79 24.13 -4.56
CA GLN A 181 -20.38 24.43 -5.87
C GLN A 181 -19.86 23.50 -6.98
N GLY A 182 -19.16 22.41 -6.62
CA GLY A 182 -18.67 21.40 -7.56
C GLY A 182 -17.29 21.68 -8.16
N ARG A 183 -16.56 22.68 -7.67
CA ARG A 183 -15.19 22.99 -8.12
C ARG A 183 -14.13 22.25 -7.28
N HIS A 184 -14.14 20.93 -7.27
CA HIS A 184 -13.23 20.12 -6.45
C HIS A 184 -12.85 18.80 -7.13
N GLY A 185 -11.68 18.26 -6.77
CA GLY A 185 -11.40 16.85 -6.95
C GLY A 185 -12.28 16.00 -6.02
N SER A 186 -12.49 14.72 -6.32
CA SER A 186 -13.26 13.82 -5.44
C SER A 186 -12.49 12.53 -5.20
N LEU A 187 -12.23 12.24 -3.92
CA LEU A 187 -11.70 10.98 -3.45
C LEU A 187 -12.80 9.94 -3.20
N GLY A 188 -14.07 10.35 -3.27
CA GLY A 188 -15.22 9.48 -3.00
C GLY A 188 -15.25 8.95 -1.57
N VAL A 189 -15.79 7.74 -1.40
CA VAL A 189 -15.81 7.01 -0.13
C VAL A 189 -14.45 6.39 0.10
N VAL A 190 -13.78 6.78 1.17
CA VAL A 190 -12.49 6.18 1.54
C VAL A 190 -12.75 4.82 2.18
N SER A 191 -11.97 3.84 1.74
CA SER A 191 -12.01 2.46 2.24
C SER A 191 -10.60 1.99 2.58
N THR A 192 -10.49 0.74 2.99
CA THR A 192 -9.21 0.10 3.35
C THR A 192 -8.30 -0.17 2.14
N ALA A 193 -8.81 0.03 0.93
CA ALA A 193 -8.00 0.12 -0.28
C ALA A 193 -7.44 1.54 -0.45
N LEU A 194 -6.15 1.64 -0.79
CA LEU A 194 -5.51 2.92 -1.07
C LEU A 194 -6.20 3.60 -2.26
N THR A 195 -6.82 4.74 -1.99
CA THR A 195 -7.25 5.68 -3.02
C THR A 195 -6.08 6.59 -3.35
N ARG A 196 -5.73 6.70 -4.63
CA ARG A 196 -4.67 7.58 -5.11
C ARG A 196 -5.10 8.26 -6.40
N LEU A 197 -5.10 9.59 -6.41
CA LEU A 197 -5.45 10.40 -7.57
C LEU A 197 -4.38 11.46 -7.80
N ASN A 198 -4.21 11.86 -9.05
CA ASN A 198 -3.22 12.88 -9.42
C ASN A 198 -3.87 14.26 -9.49
N GLY A 199 -3.11 15.29 -9.12
CA GLY A 199 -3.48 16.70 -9.27
C GLY A 199 -2.27 17.55 -9.61
N GLN A 200 -2.48 18.86 -9.76
CA GLN A 200 -1.41 19.80 -10.10
C GLN A 200 -1.62 21.14 -9.40
N VAL A 201 -0.61 21.56 -8.64
CA VAL A 201 -0.52 22.94 -8.17
C VAL A 201 -0.07 23.79 -9.34
N SER A 202 -0.95 24.62 -9.88
CA SER A 202 -0.75 25.33 -11.15
C SER A 202 0.19 26.52 -11.00
N THR A 203 0.15 27.21 -9.85
CA THR A 203 1.06 28.33 -9.51
C THR A 203 1.44 28.33 -8.04
N GLY A 204 2.55 28.97 -7.67
CA GLY A 204 2.93 29.05 -6.24
C GLY A 204 1.86 29.74 -5.39
N GLY A 205 1.40 29.07 -4.34
CA GLY A 205 0.30 29.53 -3.49
C GLY A 205 -1.10 29.10 -3.96
N ASP A 206 -1.18 28.39 -5.07
CA ASP A 206 -2.37 27.66 -5.50
C ASP A 206 -2.67 26.49 -4.57
N THR A 207 -3.95 26.19 -4.37
CA THR A 207 -4.42 25.09 -3.54
C THR A 207 -5.68 24.47 -4.10
N ASP A 208 -5.76 23.17 -3.93
CA ASP A 208 -6.77 22.30 -4.51
C ASP A 208 -7.64 21.67 -3.43
N MET A 209 -8.94 21.91 -3.52
CA MET A 209 -9.92 21.23 -2.68
C MET A 209 -10.28 19.86 -3.25
N TRP A 210 -10.21 18.86 -2.37
CA TRP A 210 -10.62 17.48 -2.61
C TRP A 210 -11.77 17.11 -1.67
N GLN A 211 -12.92 16.76 -2.23
CA GLN A 211 -14.04 16.23 -1.45
C GLN A 211 -13.78 14.77 -1.10
N VAL A 212 -14.12 14.40 0.13
CA VAL A 212 -13.97 13.04 0.64
C VAL A 212 -15.12 12.66 1.55
N GLN A 213 -15.61 11.42 1.46
CA GLN A 213 -16.67 10.90 2.32
C GLN A 213 -16.09 9.94 3.37
N LEU A 214 -16.29 10.29 4.65
CA LEU A 214 -15.72 9.60 5.79
C LEU A 214 -16.80 9.08 6.73
N GLN A 215 -16.51 8.02 7.46
CA GLN A 215 -17.40 7.40 8.45
C GLN A 215 -16.91 7.70 9.88
N ALA A 216 -17.85 7.99 10.79
CA ALA A 216 -17.55 8.26 12.19
C ALA A 216 -16.83 7.08 12.84
N GLY A 217 -15.77 7.37 13.60
CA GLY A 217 -14.98 6.38 14.34
C GLY A 217 -13.89 5.68 13.51
N HIS A 218 -13.96 5.72 12.18
CA HIS A 218 -12.92 5.11 11.34
C HIS A 218 -11.71 6.03 11.24
N THR A 219 -10.49 5.47 11.34
CA THR A 219 -9.26 6.26 11.21
C THR A 219 -8.79 6.23 9.76
N TYR A 220 -8.50 7.41 9.23
CA TYR A 220 -8.05 7.57 7.86
C TYR A 220 -6.65 8.19 7.84
N THR A 221 -5.74 7.65 7.02
CA THR A 221 -4.49 8.32 6.64
C THR A 221 -4.73 9.07 5.34
N PHE A 222 -4.37 10.35 5.32
CA PHE A 222 -4.30 11.17 4.11
C PHE A 222 -2.84 11.52 3.80
N GLY A 223 -2.48 11.53 2.52
CA GLY A 223 -1.15 11.89 2.06
C GLY A 223 -1.16 12.76 0.81
N LEU A 224 -0.08 13.52 0.63
CA LEU A 224 0.20 14.26 -0.59
C LEU A 224 1.65 13.99 -1.00
N LEU A 225 1.82 13.41 -2.18
CA LEU A 225 3.07 12.88 -2.68
C LEU A 225 3.56 13.70 -3.86
N GLY A 226 4.82 14.13 -3.81
CA GLY A 226 5.45 15.00 -4.79
C GLY A 226 6.63 14.32 -5.49
N SER A 227 7.56 15.14 -6.00
CA SER A 227 8.69 14.67 -6.80
C SER A 227 9.68 13.79 -6.04
N SER A 228 9.66 13.80 -4.70
CA SER A 228 10.48 12.89 -3.88
C SER A 228 9.87 11.51 -3.67
N TYR A 229 8.63 11.28 -4.12
CA TYR A 229 7.98 9.98 -4.08
C TYR A 229 8.15 9.21 -5.39
N ASP A 230 8.04 9.91 -6.52
CA ASP A 230 8.18 9.35 -7.86
C ASP A 230 8.54 10.50 -8.82
N SER A 231 9.56 10.27 -9.66
CA SER A 231 10.05 11.23 -10.66
C SER A 231 9.01 11.68 -11.70
N TYR A 232 7.86 10.98 -11.79
CA TYR A 232 6.69 11.39 -12.55
C TYR A 232 6.04 12.68 -12.01
N PHE A 233 6.18 12.96 -10.71
CA PHE A 233 5.65 14.17 -10.07
C PHE A 233 6.68 15.30 -10.05
N THR A 234 6.18 16.54 -10.09
CA THR A 234 7.03 17.73 -10.20
C THR A 234 6.87 18.70 -9.03
N LEU A 235 5.89 18.47 -8.13
CA LEU A 235 5.74 19.27 -6.92
C LEU A 235 6.84 18.89 -5.91
N SER A 236 7.78 19.80 -5.67
CA SER A 236 8.97 19.50 -4.86
C SER A 236 8.73 19.45 -3.35
N ASP A 237 7.68 20.12 -2.88
CA ASP A 237 7.36 20.26 -1.46
C ASP A 237 5.83 20.26 -1.28
N PRO A 238 5.18 19.08 -1.30
CA PRO A 238 3.74 18.94 -1.11
C PRO A 238 3.27 19.29 0.29
N ARG A 239 2.16 20.03 0.37
CA ARG A 239 1.50 20.40 1.61
C ARG A 239 0.02 20.05 1.62
N LEU A 240 -0.42 19.43 2.70
CA LEU A 240 -1.82 19.41 3.09
C LEU A 240 -2.08 20.59 4.02
N TYR A 241 -2.91 21.55 3.62
CA TYR A 241 -3.25 22.72 4.43
C TYR A 241 -4.27 22.42 5.53
N GLY A 242 -5.03 21.32 5.39
CA GLY A 242 -5.95 20.87 6.42
C GLY A 242 -7.12 20.06 5.90
N LEU A 243 -7.87 19.51 6.86
CA LEU A 243 -9.17 18.89 6.64
C LEU A 243 -10.25 19.79 7.22
N TYR A 244 -11.33 19.98 6.46
CA TYR A 244 -12.42 20.90 6.76
C TYR A 244 -13.74 20.14 6.79
N ASP A 245 -14.66 20.57 7.65
CA ASP A 245 -16.06 20.13 7.60
C ASP A 245 -16.80 20.77 6.41
N SER A 246 -18.05 20.34 6.20
CA SER A 246 -18.92 20.90 5.15
C SER A 246 -19.29 22.37 5.34
N GLY A 247 -19.11 22.93 6.55
CA GLY A 247 -19.29 24.36 6.85
C GLY A 247 -18.02 25.20 6.65
N GLY A 248 -16.89 24.56 6.33
CA GLY A 248 -15.58 25.22 6.17
C GLY A 248 -14.79 25.41 7.46
N ALA A 249 -15.21 24.82 8.58
CA ALA A 249 -14.42 24.84 9.80
C ALA A 249 -13.25 23.84 9.70
N ILE A 250 -12.07 24.26 10.13
CA ILE A 250 -10.88 23.41 10.16
C ILE A 250 -11.03 22.37 11.27
N LEU A 251 -10.90 21.10 10.91
CA LEU A 251 -10.90 19.95 11.81
C LEU A 251 -9.50 19.38 12.06
N HIS A 252 -8.59 19.55 11.08
CA HIS A 252 -7.19 19.19 11.20
C HIS A 252 -6.32 20.24 10.48
N ALA A 253 -5.23 20.68 11.11
CA ALA A 253 -4.38 21.77 10.59
C ALA A 253 -3.44 21.35 9.44
N GLY A 254 -3.54 20.10 8.99
CA GLY A 254 -2.72 19.56 7.89
C GLY A 254 -1.28 19.24 8.29
N ASN A 255 -0.42 19.01 7.29
CA ASN A 255 0.99 18.71 7.42
C ASN A 255 1.73 19.00 6.09
N ASP A 256 3.01 19.32 6.12
CA ASP A 256 3.90 19.52 4.96
C ASP A 256 5.16 18.64 4.97
N ASP A 257 5.43 17.87 6.03
CA ASP A 257 6.54 16.91 6.04
C ASP A 257 6.22 15.60 6.77
N PHE A 258 6.77 14.49 6.31
CA PHE A 258 6.55 13.19 6.94
C PHE A 258 7.70 12.22 6.71
N GLY A 259 8.09 11.51 7.77
CA GLY A 259 9.06 10.42 7.70
C GLY A 259 10.44 10.84 7.22
N GLY A 260 10.83 12.12 7.40
CA GLY A 260 12.08 12.67 6.89
C GLY A 260 12.06 13.06 5.41
N SER A 261 10.89 13.00 4.76
CA SER A 261 10.65 13.51 3.40
C SER A 261 9.83 14.80 3.42
N LEU A 262 9.83 15.53 2.30
CA LEU A 262 8.99 16.73 2.10
C LEU A 262 7.54 16.37 1.70
N ASN A 263 7.16 15.09 1.70
CA ASN A 263 5.78 14.70 1.42
C ASN A 263 4.91 14.92 2.66
N ALA A 264 3.66 15.33 2.46
CA ALA A 264 2.70 15.51 3.55
C ALA A 264 1.96 14.22 3.89
N ARG A 265 1.74 13.96 5.19
CA ARG A 265 0.82 12.92 5.67
C ARG A 265 0.24 13.27 7.02
N PHE A 266 -1.03 12.95 7.26
CA PHE A 266 -1.63 12.96 8.59
C PHE A 266 -2.73 11.91 8.73
N THR A 267 -3.11 11.60 9.97
CA THR A 267 -4.24 10.72 10.30
C THR A 267 -5.41 11.51 10.87
N PHE A 268 -6.63 11.05 10.64
CA PHE A 268 -7.85 11.68 11.16
C PHE A 268 -8.96 10.66 11.42
N THR A 269 -9.62 10.77 12.57
CA THR A 269 -10.78 9.96 12.95
C THR A 269 -12.00 10.88 13.09
N PRO A 270 -12.99 10.83 12.17
CA PRO A 270 -14.16 11.69 12.24
C PRO A 270 -15.03 11.32 13.43
N SER A 271 -15.58 12.31 14.14
CA SER A 271 -16.62 12.08 15.15
C SER A 271 -18.03 11.94 14.55
N THR A 272 -18.20 12.29 13.27
CA THR A 272 -19.46 12.24 12.52
C THR A 272 -19.20 11.66 11.13
N SER A 273 -20.14 10.87 10.58
CA SER A 273 -20.05 10.44 9.18
C SER A 273 -20.50 11.58 8.29
N GLY A 274 -19.85 11.80 7.15
CA GLY A 274 -20.24 12.87 6.25
C GLY A 274 -19.22 13.21 5.18
N VAL A 275 -19.48 14.34 4.53
CA VAL A 275 -18.61 14.94 3.53
C VAL A 275 -17.64 15.90 4.19
N TYR A 276 -16.37 15.77 3.83
CA TYR A 276 -15.25 16.56 4.28
C TYR A 276 -14.47 17.08 3.07
N TYR A 277 -13.63 18.08 3.30
CA TYR A 277 -12.80 18.68 2.27
C TYR A 277 -11.34 18.69 2.70
N LEU A 278 -10.45 18.17 1.86
CA LEU A 278 -9.01 18.14 2.05
C LEU A 278 -8.39 19.21 1.14
N ASN A 279 -7.57 20.09 1.71
CA ASN A 279 -6.89 21.15 0.96
C ASN A 279 -5.44 20.72 0.69
N ALA A 280 -5.10 20.52 -0.59
CA ALA A 280 -3.80 20.12 -1.08
C ALA A 280 -3.10 21.29 -1.80
N GLY A 281 -1.79 21.43 -1.67
CA GLY A 281 -1.04 22.45 -2.40
C GLY A 281 0.46 22.27 -2.25
N GLY A 282 1.21 23.31 -2.61
CA GLY A 282 2.66 23.38 -2.38
C GLY A 282 3.01 24.17 -1.12
N TYR A 283 4.07 23.79 -0.42
CA TYR A 283 4.66 24.63 0.61
C TYR A 283 5.29 25.89 0.00
N GLY A 284 4.99 27.06 0.58
CA GLY A 284 5.49 28.34 0.09
C GLY A 284 4.97 28.66 -1.31
N SER A 285 5.88 28.74 -2.29
CA SER A 285 5.57 29.05 -3.69
C SER A 285 5.87 27.90 -4.63
N THR A 286 5.98 26.67 -4.12
CA THR A 286 6.18 25.48 -4.96
C THR A 286 4.93 25.18 -5.77
N SER A 287 5.13 24.65 -6.97
CA SER A 287 4.08 24.28 -7.92
C SER A 287 4.52 23.05 -8.68
N GLY A 288 3.58 22.27 -9.19
CA GLY A 288 3.88 21.03 -9.90
C GLY A 288 2.81 19.97 -9.68
N THR A 289 2.98 18.85 -10.35
CA THR A 289 2.11 17.67 -10.25
C THR A 289 2.35 16.93 -8.95
N TYR A 290 1.28 16.37 -8.37
CA TYR A 290 1.29 15.58 -7.14
C TYR A 290 0.32 14.39 -7.24
N ALA A 291 0.43 13.45 -6.30
CA ALA A 291 -0.59 12.45 -6.03
C ALA A 291 -1.17 12.65 -4.62
N ILE A 292 -2.48 12.78 -4.53
CA ILE A 292 -3.21 12.77 -3.26
C ILE A 292 -3.64 11.34 -2.94
N THR A 293 -3.49 10.96 -1.67
CA THR A 293 -3.84 9.63 -1.20
C THR A 293 -4.79 9.68 -0.01
N ALA A 294 -5.67 8.69 0.05
CA ALA A 294 -6.54 8.45 1.19
C ALA A 294 -6.69 6.93 1.38
N ILE A 295 -6.53 6.48 2.62
CA ILE A 295 -6.77 5.09 2.99
C ILE A 295 -7.41 5.06 4.37
N GLU A 296 -8.46 4.26 4.52
CA GLU A 296 -8.96 3.86 5.81
C GLU A 296 -7.95 2.88 6.40
N GLU A 297 -7.40 3.22 7.56
CA GLU A 297 -6.51 2.30 8.22
C GLU A 297 -7.33 1.09 8.69
N ASN A 298 -6.81 -0.12 8.44
CA ASN A 298 -7.31 -1.35 9.06
C ASN A 298 -6.97 -1.39 10.57
N THR A 299 -6.94 -0.25 11.22
CA THR A 299 -7.09 -0.13 12.66
C THR A 299 -8.59 0.01 12.89
N PRO A 300 -9.25 -1.00 13.50
CA PRO A 300 -10.59 -0.82 14.03
C PRO A 300 -10.65 0.51 14.80
N PRO A 301 -11.78 1.24 14.79
CA PRO A 301 -11.97 2.45 15.60
C PRO A 301 -11.30 2.30 16.96
N LEU A 302 -10.37 3.18 17.33
CA LEU A 302 -10.11 3.40 18.75
C LEU A 302 -11.46 3.87 19.33
N LYS A 303 -12.05 3.30 20.39
CA LYS A 303 -11.40 2.66 21.53
C LYS A 303 -12.40 1.80 22.32
N VAL A 304 -12.20 0.48 22.33
CA VAL A 304 -12.25 -0.27 23.60
C VAL A 304 -10.82 -0.72 23.80
N ASP A 305 -10.15 -0.09 24.76
CA ASP A 305 -8.88 -0.50 25.36
C ASP A 305 -8.76 -2.04 25.31
N ASP A 306 -7.83 -2.58 24.54
CA ASP A 306 -7.72 -4.03 24.33
C ASP A 306 -7.28 -4.75 25.62
N HIS A 307 -6.57 -4.01 26.48
CA HIS A 307 -6.16 -4.39 27.82
C HIS A 307 -6.41 -3.24 28.79
N THR A 308 -6.65 -3.54 30.07
CA THR A 308 -6.88 -2.47 31.05
C THR A 308 -5.62 -1.64 31.32
N SER A 309 -5.74 -0.31 31.28
CA SER A 309 -4.65 0.62 31.60
C SER A 309 -4.43 0.94 33.08
N SER A 310 -5.03 0.15 33.99
CA SER A 310 -4.83 0.33 35.44
C SER A 310 -4.62 -0.97 36.19
N LEU A 311 -3.71 -0.95 37.17
CA LEU A 311 -3.51 -2.07 38.08
C LEU A 311 -4.79 -2.40 38.88
N SER A 312 -5.60 -1.41 39.24
CA SER A 312 -6.90 -1.64 39.88
C SER A 312 -7.87 -2.43 38.99
N GLY A 313 -7.92 -2.10 37.69
CA GLY A 313 -8.70 -2.85 36.71
C GLY A 313 -8.17 -4.28 36.56
N ALA A 314 -6.85 -4.43 36.48
CA ALA A 314 -6.17 -5.72 36.41
C ALA A 314 -6.51 -6.63 37.59
N VAL A 315 -6.41 -6.11 38.83
CA VAL A 315 -6.74 -6.82 40.07
C VAL A 315 -8.23 -7.17 40.15
N SER A 316 -9.11 -6.37 39.54
CA SER A 316 -10.54 -6.66 39.44
C SER A 316 -10.92 -7.71 38.38
N GLY A 317 -9.92 -8.27 37.69
CA GLY A 317 -10.10 -9.34 36.71
C GLY A 317 -10.19 -8.88 35.25
N GLN A 318 -9.82 -7.64 34.94
CA GLN A 318 -9.84 -7.10 33.58
C GLN A 318 -8.54 -7.32 32.80
N ALA A 319 -7.47 -7.76 33.46
CA ALA A 319 -6.20 -8.09 32.80
C ALA A 319 -6.27 -9.47 32.14
N GLU A 320 -5.71 -9.59 30.93
CA GLU A 320 -5.54 -10.89 30.29
C GLU A 320 -4.49 -11.73 31.03
N ILE A 321 -4.76 -13.04 31.17
CA ILE A 321 -3.84 -13.98 31.80
C ILE A 321 -2.85 -14.52 30.76
N LEU A 322 -1.57 -14.21 30.96
CA LEU A 322 -0.46 -14.80 30.22
C LEU A 322 -0.21 -16.23 30.68
N ASN A 323 -0.04 -17.13 29.72
CA ASN A 323 0.32 -18.52 29.98
C ASN A 323 1.74 -18.78 29.47
N VAL A 324 2.54 -19.50 30.24
CA VAL A 324 3.92 -19.87 29.85
C VAL A 324 3.91 -20.61 28.52
N GLY A 325 4.77 -20.17 27.58
CA GLY A 325 4.92 -20.74 26.24
C GLY A 325 3.84 -20.33 25.24
N VAL A 326 2.88 -19.49 25.65
CA VAL A 326 1.83 -18.97 24.77
C VAL A 326 2.07 -17.49 24.51
N ASN A 327 2.15 -17.13 23.24
CA ASN A 327 2.30 -15.72 22.83
C ASN A 327 0.94 -15.02 22.92
N ARG A 328 0.96 -13.76 23.35
CA ARG A 328 -0.19 -12.85 23.31
C ARG A 328 0.17 -11.60 22.56
N THR A 329 -0.78 -11.07 21.81
CA THR A 329 -0.63 -9.82 21.06
C THR A 329 -1.47 -8.75 21.75
N GLY A 330 -0.99 -7.51 21.73
CA GLY A 330 -1.74 -6.33 22.15
C GLY A 330 -1.36 -5.13 21.29
N VAL A 331 -2.02 -4.00 21.52
CA VAL A 331 -1.82 -2.75 20.81
C VAL A 331 -1.69 -1.61 21.80
N VAL A 332 -0.62 -0.83 21.70
CA VAL A 332 -0.58 0.49 22.34
C VAL A 332 -1.44 1.41 21.50
N ASP A 333 -2.67 1.68 21.96
CA ASP A 333 -3.72 2.38 21.20
C ASP A 333 -3.34 3.82 20.89
N THR A 334 -2.76 4.49 21.88
CA THR A 334 -2.39 5.91 21.84
C THR A 334 -1.10 6.14 22.61
N SER A 335 -0.40 7.23 22.30
CA SER A 335 0.75 7.66 23.12
C SER A 335 0.39 7.67 24.61
N GLY A 336 1.24 7.05 25.42
CA GLY A 336 1.04 6.96 26.87
C GLY A 336 0.14 5.81 27.34
N ASP A 337 -0.47 5.06 26.43
CA ASP A 337 -1.28 3.89 26.75
C ASP A 337 -0.46 2.79 27.46
N LYS A 338 -1.16 2.01 28.29
CA LYS A 338 -0.57 1.02 29.19
C LYS A 338 -1.46 -0.21 29.20
N ASP A 339 -0.85 -1.37 29.14
CA ASP A 339 -1.56 -2.63 29.14
C ASP A 339 -1.14 -3.45 30.34
N PHE A 340 -2.11 -3.78 31.19
CA PHE A 340 -1.86 -4.69 32.30
C PHE A 340 -2.21 -6.14 31.93
N PHE A 341 -1.22 -7.01 32.10
CA PHE A 341 -1.36 -8.46 32.01
C PHE A 341 -1.24 -9.12 33.38
N ALA A 342 -1.87 -10.27 33.56
CA ALA A 342 -1.75 -11.10 34.75
C ALA A 342 -0.93 -12.37 34.45
N LEU A 343 -0.11 -12.82 35.41
CA LEU A 343 0.61 -14.09 35.31
C LEU A 343 0.57 -14.83 36.65
N ASP A 344 0.19 -16.10 36.64
CA ASP A 344 0.27 -16.97 37.82
C ASP A 344 1.66 -17.58 37.92
N VAL A 345 2.35 -17.32 39.03
CA VAL A 345 3.74 -17.75 39.26
C VAL A 345 3.88 -18.66 40.48
N VAL A 346 4.92 -19.49 40.47
CA VAL A 346 5.24 -20.44 41.54
C VAL A 346 6.54 -20.01 42.23
N ALA A 347 6.53 -19.99 43.56
CA ALA A 347 7.71 -19.65 44.37
C ALA A 347 8.93 -20.48 43.97
N GLY A 348 10.08 -19.81 43.82
CA GLY A 348 11.35 -20.41 43.44
C GLY A 348 11.54 -20.62 41.93
N GLN A 349 10.51 -20.38 41.10
CA GLN A 349 10.64 -20.45 39.64
C GLN A 349 11.07 -19.11 39.04
N THR A 350 11.88 -19.19 37.98
CA THR A 350 12.34 -18.02 37.23
C THR A 350 11.49 -17.86 35.97
N TYR A 351 11.00 -16.66 35.74
CA TYR A 351 10.20 -16.29 34.58
C TYR A 351 10.93 -15.22 33.77
N THR A 352 10.92 -15.39 32.46
CA THR A 352 11.38 -14.39 31.49
C THR A 352 10.16 -13.92 30.70
N ILE A 353 9.90 -12.62 30.75
CA ILE A 353 8.82 -11.95 30.03
C ILE A 353 9.46 -11.08 28.99
N GLN A 354 9.12 -11.31 27.73
CA GLN A 354 9.59 -10.54 26.59
C GLN A 354 8.41 -9.84 25.94
N MET A 355 8.55 -8.55 25.63
CA MET A 355 7.61 -7.79 24.82
C MET A 355 8.33 -7.41 23.53
N GLN A 356 7.74 -7.76 22.38
CA GLN A 356 8.37 -7.67 21.08
C GLN A 356 7.56 -6.80 20.13
N GLY A 357 8.22 -5.87 19.45
CA GLY A 357 7.62 -4.97 18.49
C GLY A 357 8.17 -5.20 17.08
N SER A 358 8.31 -4.11 16.31
CA SER A 358 8.90 -4.13 14.97
C SER A 358 10.38 -4.52 14.93
N PRO A 359 11.24 -4.26 15.95
CA PRO A 359 12.63 -4.72 15.95
C PRO A 359 12.78 -6.24 15.81
N SER A 360 11.88 -7.01 16.42
CA SER A 360 11.82 -8.48 16.24
C SER A 360 10.80 -8.91 15.18
N GLY A 361 10.13 -7.99 14.49
CA GLY A 361 9.07 -8.30 13.52
C GLY A 361 7.84 -9.00 14.10
N ASN A 362 7.61 -8.89 15.41
CA ASN A 362 6.47 -9.50 16.12
C ASN A 362 5.44 -8.44 16.55
N GLY A 363 5.38 -7.32 15.82
CA GLY A 363 4.48 -6.19 16.06
C GLY A 363 4.86 -4.99 15.19
N THR A 364 4.07 -3.91 15.23
CA THR A 364 4.37 -2.63 14.56
C THR A 364 4.97 -1.59 15.51
N LEU A 365 4.87 -1.79 16.83
CA LEU A 365 5.42 -0.88 17.83
C LEU A 365 6.94 -0.82 17.72
N THR A 366 7.47 0.38 17.51
CA THR A 366 8.91 0.60 17.23
C THR A 366 9.79 0.55 18.46
N ASP A 367 9.22 0.81 19.63
CA ASP A 367 9.94 0.85 20.90
C ASP A 367 9.03 0.39 22.05
N THR A 368 9.22 -0.86 22.45
CA THR A 368 8.40 -1.50 23.48
C THR A 368 8.94 -1.19 24.86
N ARG A 369 8.07 -1.17 25.88
CA ARG A 369 8.49 -0.96 27.26
C ARG A 369 7.70 -1.84 28.23
N ILE A 370 8.42 -2.61 29.03
CA ILE A 370 7.87 -3.16 30.28
C ILE A 370 8.21 -2.16 31.38
N PHE A 371 7.20 -1.59 32.05
CA PHE A 371 7.39 -0.58 33.10
C PHE A 371 7.73 -1.21 34.45
N GLY A 372 7.13 -2.37 34.74
CA GLY A 372 7.38 -3.09 35.98
C GLY A 372 6.51 -4.32 36.14
N ILE A 373 6.87 -5.12 37.15
CA ILE A 373 6.09 -6.26 37.62
C ILE A 373 5.64 -5.96 39.04
N TYR A 374 4.34 -6.07 39.30
CA TYR A 374 3.70 -5.67 40.55
C TYR A 374 2.94 -6.83 41.19
N ASP A 375 2.82 -6.80 42.52
CA ASP A 375 1.84 -7.60 43.25
C ASP A 375 0.45 -6.93 43.23
N GLN A 376 -0.55 -7.60 43.81
CA GLN A 376 -1.93 -7.09 43.91
C GLN A 376 -2.09 -5.80 44.74
N ASN A 377 -1.08 -5.41 45.53
CA ASN A 377 -1.08 -4.24 46.39
C ASN A 377 -0.27 -3.08 45.80
N SER A 378 0.06 -3.14 44.51
CA SER A 378 0.93 -2.16 43.82
C SER A 378 2.37 -2.13 44.34
N THR A 379 2.81 -3.19 45.00
CA THR A 379 4.22 -3.33 45.38
C THR A 379 5.00 -3.82 44.18
N LEU A 380 6.02 -3.06 43.79
CA LEU A 380 6.93 -3.46 42.72
C LEU A 380 7.76 -4.69 43.15
N ILE A 381 7.63 -5.78 42.40
CA ILE A 381 8.38 -7.03 42.56
C ILE A 381 9.68 -6.99 41.76
N ASN A 382 9.62 -6.48 40.53
CA ASN A 382 10.78 -6.32 39.66
C ASN A 382 10.62 -5.06 38.82
N GLN A 383 11.73 -4.34 38.63
CA GLN A 383 11.77 -3.19 37.75
C GLN A 383 11.58 -3.62 36.30
N GLY A 384 10.95 -2.74 35.52
CA GLY A 384 10.82 -2.90 34.10
C GLY A 384 12.15 -2.79 33.33
N ASN A 385 12.05 -3.00 32.03
CA ASN A 385 13.13 -2.77 31.09
C ASN A 385 12.51 -2.30 29.76
N ASP A 386 13.21 -1.41 29.06
CA ASP A 386 12.90 -0.88 27.74
C ASP A 386 13.87 -1.32 26.63
N ASP A 387 14.96 -2.04 26.95
CA ASP A 387 15.93 -2.48 25.94
C ASP A 387 16.37 -3.96 26.03
N TYR A 388 16.19 -4.69 24.91
CA TYR A 388 16.63 -6.05 24.68
C TYR A 388 16.54 -6.41 23.19
N LEU A 389 17.65 -6.80 22.55
CA LEU A 389 17.70 -7.10 21.10
C LEU A 389 17.11 -5.96 20.23
N GLY A 390 17.68 -4.76 20.35
CA GLY A 390 17.13 -3.55 19.75
C GLY A 390 16.29 -2.79 20.77
N LEU A 391 15.10 -2.34 20.36
CA LEU A 391 14.12 -1.61 21.17
C LEU A 391 12.95 -2.51 21.64
N ASP A 392 13.16 -3.82 21.61
CA ASP A 392 12.29 -4.78 22.27
C ASP A 392 12.57 -4.78 23.80
N SER A 393 11.66 -5.31 24.61
CA SER A 393 11.78 -5.31 26.07
C SER A 393 11.87 -6.71 26.64
N LEU A 394 12.71 -6.89 27.66
CA LEU A 394 12.82 -8.18 28.38
C LEU A 394 13.07 -7.98 29.88
N VAL A 395 12.28 -8.67 30.69
CA VAL A 395 12.47 -8.74 32.14
C VAL A 395 12.58 -10.21 32.58
N THR A 396 13.55 -10.51 33.44
CA THR A 396 13.68 -11.83 34.08
C THR A 396 13.61 -11.69 35.59
N PHE A 397 12.81 -12.54 36.25
CA PHE A 397 12.71 -12.53 37.71
C PHE A 397 12.44 -13.91 38.29
N THR A 398 12.84 -14.12 39.54
CA THR A 398 12.51 -15.32 40.33
C THR A 398 11.40 -15.00 41.31
N ALA A 399 10.30 -15.75 41.26
CA ALA A 399 9.15 -15.52 42.13
C ALA A 399 9.49 -15.89 43.58
N GLY A 400 9.38 -14.93 44.51
CA GLY A 400 9.58 -15.17 45.94
C GLY A 400 8.41 -15.86 46.64
N THR A 401 7.20 -15.75 46.06
CA THR A 401 5.98 -16.38 46.56
C THR A 401 5.15 -16.93 45.41
N THR A 402 4.33 -17.95 45.68
CA THR A 402 3.37 -18.49 44.71
C THR A 402 2.13 -17.60 44.72
N GLY A 403 1.69 -17.13 43.56
CA GLY A 403 0.54 -16.25 43.45
C GLY A 403 0.46 -15.54 42.10
N ARG A 404 -0.52 -14.66 41.95
CA ARG A 404 -0.70 -13.84 40.76
C ARG A 404 0.10 -12.54 40.85
N ILE A 405 0.76 -12.20 39.76
CA ILE A 405 1.45 -10.93 39.56
C ILE A 405 0.86 -10.20 38.36
N TYR A 406 1.19 -8.92 38.22
CA TYR A 406 0.73 -8.06 37.15
C TYR A 406 1.90 -7.41 36.43
N ILE A 407 1.87 -7.40 35.09
CA ILE A 407 2.90 -6.83 34.23
C ILE A 407 2.32 -5.58 33.59
N GLU A 408 3.01 -4.45 33.72
CA GLU A 408 2.66 -3.21 33.04
C GLU A 408 3.50 -3.08 31.75
N ALA A 409 2.84 -3.16 30.61
CA ALA A 409 3.42 -3.08 29.28
C ALA A 409 2.97 -1.79 28.56
N GLY A 410 3.72 -1.36 27.56
CA GLY A 410 3.34 -0.24 26.70
C GLY A 410 4.49 0.19 25.80
N ALA A 411 4.50 1.45 25.40
CA ALA A 411 5.55 2.02 24.57
C ALA A 411 6.55 2.88 25.36
N TYR A 412 7.79 2.96 24.89
CA TYR A 412 8.69 4.04 25.27
C TYR A 412 8.32 5.32 24.49
N GLY A 413 8.33 6.46 25.18
CA GLY A 413 8.00 7.77 24.57
C GLY A 413 6.54 7.87 24.12
N GLU A 414 6.34 8.49 22.96
CA GLU A 414 5.01 8.74 22.37
C GLU A 414 4.64 7.73 21.27
N ASN A 415 5.33 6.59 21.21
CA ASN A 415 5.08 5.56 20.21
C ASN A 415 3.75 4.83 20.44
N ALA A 416 3.19 4.30 19.37
CA ALA A 416 1.99 3.47 19.35
C ALA A 416 2.16 2.34 18.32
N GLY A 417 1.37 1.28 18.45
CA GLY A 417 1.46 0.12 17.54
C GLY A 417 1.27 -1.22 18.25
N SER A 418 1.26 -2.29 17.46
CA SER A 418 1.05 -3.64 17.97
C SER A 418 2.35 -4.25 18.51
N TYR A 419 2.21 -5.18 19.45
CA TYR A 419 3.31 -5.91 20.05
C TYR A 419 2.91 -7.35 20.38
N THR A 420 3.89 -8.18 20.72
CA THR A 420 3.69 -9.55 21.22
C THR A 420 4.39 -9.74 22.57
N VAL A 421 3.67 -10.21 23.59
CA VAL A 421 4.24 -10.66 24.87
C VAL A 421 4.44 -12.18 24.87
N LYS A 422 5.61 -12.61 25.34
CA LYS A 422 6.01 -14.00 25.49
C LYS A 422 6.48 -14.25 26.92
N VAL A 423 6.03 -15.36 27.52
CA VAL A 423 6.47 -15.77 28.85
C VAL A 423 7.15 -17.14 28.77
N GLN A 424 8.36 -17.23 29.31
CA GLN A 424 9.10 -18.47 29.47
C GLN A 424 9.36 -18.72 30.96
N GLN A 425 9.36 -19.99 31.37
CA GLN A 425 9.66 -20.41 32.74
C GLN A 425 10.83 -21.38 32.72
N THR A 426 11.83 -21.13 33.56
CA THR A 426 12.94 -22.07 33.80
C THR A 426 12.94 -22.46 35.27
N THR A 427 13.06 -23.76 35.54
CA THR A 427 13.19 -24.27 36.91
C THR A 427 14.58 -23.96 37.42
N ALA A 428 14.69 -23.22 38.52
CA ALA A 428 15.95 -23.11 39.23
C ALA A 428 16.34 -24.50 39.75
N ALA A 429 17.55 -24.98 39.41
CA ALA A 429 18.07 -26.22 39.97
C ALA A 429 18.11 -26.10 41.49
N GLN A 430 17.20 -26.78 42.18
CA GLN A 430 17.30 -26.93 43.63
C GLN A 430 18.53 -27.78 43.91
N THR A 431 19.50 -27.20 44.63
CA THR A 431 20.53 -27.97 45.31
C THR A 431 19.85 -28.78 46.40
N SER A 432 19.52 -30.03 46.09
CA SER A 432 19.13 -31.02 47.09
C SER A 432 20.33 -31.31 47.99
N SER A 433 20.42 -30.65 49.13
CA SER A 433 21.33 -31.06 50.20
C SER A 433 20.72 -32.25 50.94
N THR A 434 20.84 -33.44 50.37
CA THR A 434 20.85 -34.67 51.17
C THR A 434 22.30 -35.00 51.49
N PRO A 435 22.71 -35.12 52.76
CA PRO A 435 24.03 -35.65 53.09
C PRO A 435 24.04 -37.13 52.74
N ASP A 436 24.69 -37.51 51.64
CA ASP A 436 25.07 -38.89 51.41
C ASP A 436 26.53 -39.10 51.84
N ASN A 437 26.70 -40.14 52.62
CA ASN A 437 27.88 -40.57 53.32
C ASN A 437 28.22 -41.97 52.80
N ASP A 438 28.96 -42.04 51.71
CA ASP A 438 29.85 -43.16 51.43
C ASP A 438 31.08 -42.71 50.62
N GLY A 439 32.21 -43.36 50.91
CA GLY A 439 33.53 -42.92 50.49
C GLY A 439 34.14 -43.78 49.39
N ASN A 440 34.91 -43.11 48.53
CA ASN A 440 36.15 -43.55 47.84
C ASN A 440 36.02 -44.82 46.95
N ILE A 441 36.44 -44.90 45.67
CA ILE A 441 37.73 -44.51 45.05
C ILE A 441 37.56 -44.54 43.51
N GLY A 442 38.20 -43.62 42.76
CA GLY A 442 38.54 -43.87 41.35
C GLY A 442 38.78 -42.64 40.46
N ASN A 443 40.00 -42.08 40.49
CA ASN A 443 40.46 -40.97 39.66
C ASN A 443 40.58 -41.29 38.16
N THR A 444 40.07 -40.41 37.29
CA THR A 444 40.78 -39.89 36.10
C THR A 444 40.37 -38.42 35.84
N PRO A 445 41.32 -37.48 35.68
CA PRO A 445 41.01 -36.06 35.48
C PRO A 445 41.04 -35.65 34.00
N ALA A 446 40.07 -34.85 33.57
CA ALA A 446 40.17 -33.82 32.52
C ALA A 446 38.83 -33.05 32.40
N PRO A 447 38.81 -31.81 31.91
CA PRO A 447 39.52 -30.62 32.38
C PRO A 447 38.52 -29.49 32.75
N THR A 448 38.95 -28.53 33.56
CA THR A 448 38.30 -27.21 33.64
C THR A 448 38.47 -26.49 32.30
N ALA A 449 37.36 -26.26 31.60
CA ALA A 449 37.25 -25.26 30.53
C ALA A 449 36.54 -24.01 31.08
N PRO A 450 36.95 -22.80 30.67
CA PRO A 450 36.50 -21.53 31.26
C PRO A 450 35.07 -21.20 30.84
N ALA A 451 34.41 -20.34 31.64
CA ALA A 451 33.21 -19.64 31.20
C ALA A 451 33.49 -18.91 29.87
N THR A 452 32.86 -19.37 28.80
CA THR A 452 32.76 -18.60 27.55
C THR A 452 31.71 -17.50 27.76
N PRO A 453 32.04 -16.23 27.45
CA PRO A 453 31.02 -15.19 27.37
C PRO A 453 30.02 -15.60 26.29
N VAL A 454 28.72 -15.51 26.58
CA VAL A 454 27.67 -15.70 25.58
C VAL A 454 27.84 -14.59 24.56
N ALA A 455 28.28 -14.97 23.37
CA ALA A 455 28.43 -14.09 22.24
C ALA A 455 27.06 -13.46 21.91
N THR A 456 27.05 -12.14 21.75
CA THR A 456 26.10 -11.47 20.85
C THR A 456 25.98 -12.30 19.59
N VAL A 457 24.78 -12.75 19.21
CA VAL A 457 24.56 -13.35 17.89
C VAL A 457 24.91 -12.27 16.87
N PRO A 458 26.05 -12.34 16.18
CA PRO A 458 26.29 -11.47 15.06
C PRO A 458 25.34 -11.95 13.94
N THR A 459 24.84 -11.02 13.15
CA THR A 459 24.42 -11.31 11.77
C THR A 459 25.42 -12.31 11.16
N PRO A 460 24.98 -13.50 10.72
CA PRO A 460 25.92 -14.47 10.17
C PRO A 460 26.61 -13.83 8.98
N ALA A 461 27.94 -13.80 8.99
CA ALA A 461 28.67 -13.72 7.73
C ALA A 461 28.39 -15.02 6.96
N PRO A 462 28.33 -15.00 5.62
CA PRO A 462 28.06 -16.21 4.82
C PRO A 462 28.99 -17.35 5.28
N SER A 463 28.41 -18.48 5.69
CA SER A 463 29.16 -19.68 6.07
C SER A 463 29.83 -20.29 4.83
N SER A 464 30.92 -21.06 5.00
CA SER A 464 31.47 -21.87 3.90
C SER A 464 30.71 -23.18 3.69
N THR A 465 29.47 -23.26 4.17
CA THR A 465 28.61 -24.45 4.19
C THR A 465 27.20 -23.98 3.88
N ASP A 466 26.66 -24.49 2.78
CA ASP A 466 25.29 -24.32 2.27
C ASP A 466 24.26 -24.48 3.39
N ASP A 467 23.49 -23.42 3.66
CA ASP A 467 22.58 -23.30 4.80
C ASP A 467 21.21 -23.92 4.53
N PHE A 468 20.76 -23.94 3.27
CA PHE A 468 19.53 -24.59 2.83
C PHE A 468 19.80 -25.62 1.74
N ALA A 469 18.90 -25.74 0.77
CA ALA A 469 18.97 -26.76 -0.26
C ALA A 469 18.87 -26.08 -1.61
N SER A 470 19.87 -26.25 -2.48
CA SER A 470 19.91 -25.61 -3.80
C SER A 470 19.20 -26.36 -4.91
N THR A 471 18.56 -27.49 -4.59
CA THR A 471 17.74 -28.23 -5.56
C THR A 471 16.44 -28.73 -4.94
N PHE A 472 15.40 -28.80 -5.76
CA PHE A 472 14.11 -29.38 -5.34
C PHE A 472 14.24 -30.80 -4.78
N SER A 473 15.13 -31.63 -5.34
CA SER A 473 15.35 -33.01 -4.86
C SER A 473 15.89 -33.05 -3.42
N GLN A 474 16.83 -32.16 -3.09
CA GLN A 474 17.33 -32.01 -1.72
C GLN A 474 16.25 -31.43 -0.81
N ALA A 475 15.53 -30.41 -1.26
CA ALA A 475 14.43 -29.78 -0.54
C ALA A 475 13.34 -30.79 -0.14
N ALA A 476 12.86 -31.59 -1.11
CA ALA A 476 11.86 -32.63 -0.93
C ALA A 476 12.32 -33.79 -0.04
N SER A 477 13.63 -33.97 0.15
CA SER A 477 14.20 -34.93 1.09
C SER A 477 14.29 -34.44 2.55
N GLY A 478 13.77 -33.23 2.82
CA GLY A 478 13.69 -32.65 4.17
C GLY A 478 14.80 -31.64 4.49
N ARG A 479 15.56 -31.17 3.50
CA ARG A 479 16.59 -30.12 3.67
C ARG A 479 16.11 -28.71 3.36
N ALA A 480 14.85 -28.53 2.99
CA ALA A 480 14.28 -27.20 2.78
C ALA A 480 14.20 -26.43 4.12
N GLY A 481 14.38 -25.11 4.08
CA GLY A 481 14.05 -24.25 5.22
C GLY A 481 12.54 -24.27 5.48
N ALA A 482 12.12 -24.37 6.74
CA ALA A 482 10.70 -24.40 7.08
C ALA A 482 10.15 -22.98 7.28
N LEU A 483 9.33 -22.50 6.33
CA LEU A 483 8.64 -21.21 6.41
C LEU A 483 7.20 -21.43 6.89
N THR A 484 6.77 -20.66 7.88
CA THR A 484 5.37 -20.63 8.32
C THR A 484 4.61 -19.56 7.55
N ALA A 485 3.37 -19.83 7.15
CA ALA A 485 2.50 -18.81 6.55
C ALA A 485 2.29 -17.64 7.53
N GLY A 486 2.57 -16.41 7.10
CA GLY A 486 2.60 -15.25 8.01
C GLY A 486 3.91 -15.05 8.79
N GLY A 487 4.89 -15.94 8.62
CA GLY A 487 6.19 -15.91 9.31
C GLY A 487 7.32 -15.35 8.44
N LEU A 488 8.53 -15.34 9.02
CA LEU A 488 9.76 -14.96 8.33
C LEU A 488 10.89 -15.95 8.62
N ILE A 489 11.86 -16.01 7.71
CA ILE A 489 13.09 -16.78 7.83
C ILE A 489 14.26 -15.97 7.24
N ARG A 490 15.47 -16.22 7.74
CA ARG A 490 16.71 -15.60 7.23
C ARG A 490 17.63 -16.69 6.70
N GLY A 491 18.40 -16.34 5.67
CA GLY A 491 19.40 -17.21 5.06
C GLY A 491 20.56 -16.42 4.47
N SER A 492 21.50 -17.14 3.88
CA SER A 492 22.60 -16.59 3.11
C SER A 492 22.71 -17.25 1.74
N VAL A 493 23.16 -16.48 0.76
CA VAL A 493 23.67 -16.99 -0.51
C VAL A 493 25.18 -17.03 -0.34
N GLU A 494 25.78 -18.21 -0.17
CA GLU A 494 27.20 -18.38 0.16
C GLU A 494 28.10 -18.32 -1.08
N SER A 495 27.54 -18.61 -2.25
CA SER A 495 28.25 -18.61 -3.53
C SER A 495 27.38 -18.12 -4.68
N VAL A 496 27.99 -17.56 -5.72
CA VAL A 496 27.22 -17.10 -6.89
C VAL A 496 26.52 -18.28 -7.54
N GLY A 497 25.21 -18.17 -7.70
CA GLY A 497 24.37 -19.23 -8.25
C GLY A 497 23.83 -20.21 -7.20
N ASP A 498 24.12 -19.99 -5.91
CA ASP A 498 23.42 -20.71 -4.85
C ASP A 498 21.93 -20.40 -4.87
N ARG A 499 21.15 -21.38 -4.43
CA ARG A 499 19.70 -21.35 -4.37
C ARG A 499 19.26 -21.89 -3.04
N ASP A 500 18.20 -21.30 -2.50
CA ASP A 500 17.63 -21.78 -1.25
C ASP A 500 16.17 -22.13 -1.45
N PHE A 501 15.84 -23.37 -1.14
CA PHE A 501 14.48 -23.85 -1.13
C PHE A 501 13.86 -23.79 0.26
N PHE A 502 12.71 -23.14 0.34
CA PHE A 502 11.87 -23.08 1.53
C PHE A 502 10.56 -23.86 1.32
N VAL A 503 10.13 -24.64 2.31
CA VAL A 503 8.83 -25.31 2.30
C VAL A 503 7.84 -24.55 3.18
N VAL A 504 6.63 -24.31 2.65
CA VAL A 504 5.53 -23.66 3.35
C VAL A 504 4.23 -24.44 3.13
N SER A 505 3.39 -24.53 4.16
CA SER A 505 2.05 -25.12 4.04
C SER A 505 1.01 -24.02 3.77
N LEU A 506 0.33 -24.11 2.63
CA LEU A 506 -0.65 -23.12 2.18
C LEU A 506 -2.04 -23.73 2.06
N LEU A 507 -3.07 -22.90 2.23
CA LEU A 507 -4.49 -23.28 2.11
C LEU A 507 -5.04 -22.85 0.76
N ALA A 508 -5.76 -23.75 0.08
CA ALA A 508 -6.44 -23.43 -1.19
C ALA A 508 -7.35 -22.20 -1.05
N GLY A 509 -7.28 -21.29 -2.02
CA GLY A 509 -8.13 -20.09 -2.07
C GLY A 509 -7.74 -18.98 -1.10
N GLN A 510 -6.74 -19.18 -0.23
CA GLN A 510 -6.15 -18.11 0.57
C GLN A 510 -5.04 -17.46 -0.25
N ALA A 511 -5.06 -16.14 -0.46
CA ALA A 511 -3.92 -15.48 -1.04
C ALA A 511 -2.80 -15.30 -0.01
N TYR A 512 -1.57 -15.36 -0.49
CA TYR A 512 -0.35 -15.14 0.27
C TYR A 512 0.55 -14.20 -0.51
N ARG A 513 1.29 -13.36 0.21
CA ARG A 513 2.35 -12.53 -0.35
C ARG A 513 3.68 -13.03 0.20
N PHE A 514 4.65 -13.27 -0.67
CA PHE A 514 6.02 -13.60 -0.31
C PHE A 514 6.91 -12.43 -0.69
N GLU A 515 7.80 -12.05 0.21
CA GLU A 515 8.72 -10.92 0.04
C GLU A 515 10.11 -11.31 0.48
N LEU A 516 11.09 -11.04 -0.38
CA LEU A 516 12.49 -11.36 -0.18
C LEU A 516 13.27 -10.05 -0.10
N PHE A 517 13.94 -9.82 1.03
CA PHE A 517 14.64 -8.60 1.37
C PHE A 517 16.15 -8.83 1.37
N GLY A 518 16.87 -7.91 0.74
CA GLY A 518 18.32 -7.84 0.65
C GLY A 518 18.90 -6.65 1.43
N GLY A 519 20.20 -6.38 1.24
CA GLY A 519 20.93 -5.36 1.99
C GLY A 519 20.58 -3.92 1.67
N LEU A 520 19.88 -3.68 0.55
CA LEU A 520 19.27 -2.37 0.26
C LEU A 520 17.93 -2.18 0.98
N ASP A 521 17.29 -3.27 1.40
CA ASP A 521 15.96 -3.24 2.03
C ASP A 521 16.04 -3.26 3.55
N GLU A 522 17.01 -3.98 4.12
CA GLU A 522 17.26 -4.00 5.56
C GLU A 522 18.76 -4.03 5.89
N SER A 523 19.17 -3.22 6.86
CA SER A 523 20.57 -3.14 7.30
C SER A 523 21.11 -4.43 7.92
N ALA A 524 20.23 -5.38 8.25
CA ALA A 524 20.59 -6.70 8.76
C ALA A 524 20.91 -7.71 7.64
N SER A 525 20.61 -7.39 6.39
CA SER A 525 20.86 -8.20 5.20
C SER A 525 22.03 -7.63 4.39
N THR A 526 22.67 -8.47 3.58
CA THR A 526 23.82 -8.07 2.74
C THR A 526 23.70 -8.51 1.29
N LEU A 527 22.72 -9.33 0.93
CA LEU A 527 22.47 -9.73 -0.45
C LEU A 527 22.04 -8.50 -1.26
N ALA A 528 22.81 -8.12 -2.27
CA ALA A 528 22.61 -6.85 -2.96
C ALA A 528 21.33 -6.85 -3.80
N ASP A 529 21.05 -7.95 -4.49
CA ASP A 529 19.96 -8.05 -5.46
C ASP A 529 19.23 -9.40 -5.31
N PRO A 530 18.26 -9.49 -4.38
CA PRO A 530 17.51 -10.72 -4.08
C PRO A 530 16.46 -11.06 -5.16
N MET A 531 16.36 -12.33 -5.54
CA MET A 531 15.40 -12.83 -6.53
C MET A 531 14.59 -14.01 -6.01
N ILE A 532 13.28 -14.01 -6.29
CA ILE A 532 12.39 -15.16 -6.16
C ILE A 532 12.33 -15.85 -7.53
N PHE A 533 12.90 -17.06 -7.63
CA PHE A 533 12.96 -17.85 -8.86
C PHE A 533 11.68 -18.62 -9.17
N GLY A 534 10.80 -18.76 -8.18
CA GLY A 534 9.52 -19.45 -8.37
C GLY A 534 8.91 -20.01 -7.11
N ILE A 535 7.61 -20.28 -7.20
CA ILE A 535 6.89 -21.18 -6.30
C ILE A 535 6.62 -22.47 -7.05
N PHE A 536 6.98 -23.59 -6.44
CA PHE A 536 6.86 -24.94 -6.98
C PHE A 536 5.81 -25.74 -6.21
N ASP A 537 5.08 -26.59 -6.91
CA ASP A 537 4.20 -27.57 -6.28
C ASP A 537 4.99 -28.70 -5.58
N SER A 538 4.28 -29.59 -4.90
CA SER A 538 4.89 -30.72 -4.19
C SER A 538 5.60 -31.74 -5.10
N ASN A 539 5.46 -31.63 -6.42
CA ASN A 539 6.15 -32.48 -7.40
C ASN A 539 7.37 -31.76 -8.04
N GLY A 540 7.63 -30.51 -7.68
CA GLY A 540 8.72 -29.70 -8.23
C GLY A 540 8.36 -29.02 -9.54
N THR A 541 7.07 -28.86 -9.84
CA THR A 541 6.61 -28.13 -11.02
C THR A 541 6.51 -26.63 -10.69
N LEU A 542 7.21 -25.79 -11.45
CA LEU A 542 7.11 -24.32 -11.32
C LEU A 542 5.70 -23.86 -11.65
N LEU A 543 5.15 -23.01 -10.78
CA LEU A 543 3.84 -22.38 -10.98
C LEU A 543 4.00 -21.08 -11.77
N PRO A 544 3.13 -20.82 -12.77
CA PRO A 544 3.25 -19.64 -13.62
C PRO A 544 3.10 -18.34 -12.82
N GLU A 545 3.74 -17.27 -13.28
CA GLU A 545 3.69 -15.91 -12.70
C GLU A 545 4.18 -15.81 -11.24
N THR A 546 5.07 -16.73 -10.83
CA THR A 546 5.65 -16.73 -9.46
C THR A 546 7.14 -16.39 -9.41
N THR A 547 7.67 -15.79 -10.48
CA THR A 547 9.05 -15.31 -10.57
C THR A 547 9.09 -13.80 -10.47
N ASN A 548 10.01 -13.24 -9.69
CA ASN A 548 10.16 -11.79 -9.55
C ASN A 548 11.61 -11.46 -9.14
N ASP A 549 12.20 -10.46 -9.77
CA ASP A 549 13.53 -9.91 -9.47
C ASP A 549 13.48 -8.46 -8.91
N ASN A 550 12.31 -7.82 -8.90
CA ASN A 550 12.07 -6.56 -8.20
C ASN A 550 10.58 -6.38 -7.81
N ALA A 551 10.35 -5.96 -6.56
CA ALA A 551 9.03 -5.69 -6.01
C ALA A 551 8.56 -4.24 -6.26
N GLY A 552 9.37 -3.42 -6.95
CA GLY A 552 8.98 -2.10 -7.45
C GLY A 552 8.98 -0.96 -6.40
N TRP A 553 9.85 -0.99 -5.39
CA TRP A 553 10.05 0.14 -4.46
C TRP A 553 11.30 0.95 -4.82
N GLU A 554 11.29 2.28 -4.65
CA GLU A 554 12.48 3.10 -4.91
C GLU A 554 13.61 2.75 -3.93
N ASN A 555 14.82 2.54 -4.47
CA ASN A 555 16.04 2.10 -3.76
C ASN A 555 16.00 0.70 -3.13
N SER A 556 15.04 -0.14 -3.54
CA SER A 556 14.93 -1.55 -3.15
C SER A 556 15.22 -2.43 -4.35
N LEU A 557 16.00 -3.49 -4.14
CA LEU A 557 16.08 -4.62 -5.07
C LEU A 557 15.35 -5.84 -4.51
N GLY A 558 14.57 -5.67 -3.45
CA GLY A 558 13.71 -6.70 -2.87
C GLY A 558 12.77 -7.31 -3.90
N SER A 559 12.47 -8.60 -3.79
CA SER A 559 11.58 -9.33 -4.70
C SER A 559 10.27 -9.70 -4.01
N GLY A 560 9.16 -9.75 -4.76
CA GLY A 560 7.84 -10.01 -4.20
C GLY A 560 6.86 -10.72 -5.13
N VAL A 561 6.13 -11.71 -4.61
CA VAL A 561 5.15 -12.51 -5.37
C VAL A 561 3.86 -12.67 -4.57
N THR A 562 2.72 -12.41 -5.19
CA THR A 562 1.40 -12.77 -4.64
C THR A 562 0.93 -14.08 -5.25
N PHE A 563 0.54 -15.04 -4.41
CA PHE A 563 0.15 -16.38 -4.85
C PHE A 563 -1.09 -16.86 -4.10
N MET A 564 -2.08 -17.35 -4.85
CA MET A 564 -3.25 -18.04 -4.32
C MET A 564 -3.25 -19.49 -4.81
N PRO A 565 -2.98 -20.48 -3.94
CA PRO A 565 -2.95 -21.88 -4.34
C PRO A 565 -4.36 -22.38 -4.67
N SER A 566 -4.47 -23.21 -5.70
CA SER A 566 -5.72 -23.91 -6.06
C SER A 566 -5.96 -25.18 -5.23
N ARG A 567 -4.96 -25.63 -4.44
CA ARG A 567 -5.03 -26.81 -3.58
C ARG A 567 -4.26 -26.56 -2.28
N SER A 568 -4.78 -27.04 -1.15
CA SER A 568 -4.04 -26.96 0.11
C SER A 568 -2.91 -27.98 0.11
N GLY A 569 -1.75 -27.61 0.63
CA GLY A 569 -0.61 -28.50 0.69
C GLY A 569 0.73 -27.78 0.86
N SER A 570 1.80 -28.55 0.72
CA SER A 570 3.16 -28.02 0.75
C SER A 570 3.54 -27.42 -0.60
N TYR A 571 4.04 -26.21 -0.55
CA TYR A 571 4.63 -25.48 -1.66
C TYR A 571 6.09 -25.17 -1.34
N TYR A 572 6.91 -25.08 -2.38
CA TYR A 572 8.33 -24.81 -2.25
C TYR A 572 8.67 -23.48 -2.91
N ILE A 573 9.43 -22.63 -2.25
CA ILE A 573 9.83 -21.31 -2.74
C ILE A 573 11.33 -21.36 -2.97
N GLU A 574 11.76 -21.03 -4.18
CA GLU A 574 13.18 -20.93 -4.54
C GLU A 574 13.60 -19.45 -4.54
N VAL A 575 14.65 -19.15 -3.78
CA VAL A 575 15.23 -17.80 -3.71
C VAL A 575 16.74 -17.83 -3.92
N GLY A 576 17.33 -16.68 -4.20
CA GLY A 576 18.78 -16.51 -4.28
C GLY A 576 19.15 -15.12 -4.79
N GLY A 577 20.40 -14.94 -5.21
CA GLY A 577 20.85 -13.71 -5.88
C GLY A 577 20.48 -13.67 -7.35
N PHE A 578 20.11 -12.49 -7.86
CA PHE A 578 19.96 -12.19 -9.28
C PHE A 578 21.22 -12.61 -10.09
N PRO A 579 21.08 -13.43 -11.16
CA PRO A 579 22.22 -14.11 -11.79
C PRO A 579 23.20 -13.24 -12.59
N GLU A 580 22.81 -12.05 -13.04
CA GLU A 580 23.66 -11.21 -13.91
C GLU A 580 24.59 -10.25 -13.14
N ALA A 581 24.44 -10.16 -11.82
CA ALA A 581 25.29 -9.32 -10.98
C ALA A 581 26.56 -10.08 -10.54
N GLU A 582 27.74 -9.54 -10.87
CA GLU A 582 29.02 -10.10 -10.42
C GLU A 582 29.07 -10.10 -8.88
N GLN A 583 29.25 -11.29 -8.28
CA GLN A 583 29.39 -11.48 -6.81
C GLN A 583 28.13 -11.17 -5.99
N ASN A 584 26.93 -11.46 -6.51
CA ASN A 584 25.69 -11.31 -5.76
C ASN A 584 25.46 -12.44 -4.76
N VAL A 585 26.16 -12.34 -3.63
CA VAL A 585 26.12 -13.23 -2.46
C VAL A 585 25.84 -12.38 -1.22
N GLY A 586 25.31 -12.98 -0.16
CA GLY A 586 25.02 -12.24 1.07
C GLY A 586 23.79 -12.77 1.81
N THR A 587 23.46 -12.15 2.93
CA THR A 587 22.31 -12.54 3.76
C THR A 587 21.03 -11.90 3.28
N TYR A 588 19.90 -12.59 3.44
CA TYR A 588 18.57 -12.11 3.08
C TYR A 588 17.54 -12.49 4.15
N ARG A 589 16.34 -11.91 4.04
CA ARG A 589 15.14 -12.33 4.79
C ARG A 589 14.02 -12.65 3.82
N LEU A 590 13.41 -13.82 3.95
CA LEU A 590 12.18 -14.20 3.27
C LEU A 590 11.01 -14.11 4.25
N GLN A 591 9.95 -13.40 3.85
CA GLN A 591 8.73 -13.23 4.62
C GLN A 591 7.53 -13.77 3.85
N SER A 592 6.59 -14.37 4.57
CA SER A 592 5.26 -14.74 4.09
C SER A 592 4.22 -13.90 4.84
N ALA A 593 3.24 -13.36 4.14
CA ALA A 593 2.06 -12.71 4.71
C ALA A 593 0.78 -13.36 4.18
N ILE A 594 -0.23 -13.49 5.03
CA ILE A 594 -1.59 -13.86 4.61
C ILE A 594 -2.20 -12.63 3.94
N TYR A 595 -2.63 -12.78 2.70
CA TYR A 595 -3.14 -11.71 1.85
C TYR A 595 -4.62 -11.95 1.58
N GLU A 596 -5.50 -10.99 1.86
CA GLU A 596 -6.91 -11.11 1.51
C GLU A 596 -7.17 -10.57 0.11
N LEU A 597 -7.58 -11.45 -0.81
CA LEU A 597 -8.16 -11.01 -2.08
C LEU A 597 -9.58 -10.53 -1.81
N GLN A 598 -9.91 -9.30 -2.19
CA GLN A 598 -11.30 -8.85 -2.22
C GLN A 598 -12.09 -9.69 -3.23
N VAL A 599 -12.82 -10.70 -2.74
CA VAL A 599 -13.79 -11.44 -3.55
C VAL A 599 -15.08 -10.63 -3.57
N GLY A 600 -15.31 -9.92 -4.70
CA GLY A 600 -16.61 -9.32 -4.98
C GLY A 600 -17.69 -10.40 -5.04
N SER A 601 -18.49 -10.52 -3.99
CA SER A 601 -19.63 -11.45 -3.96
C SER A 601 -20.74 -10.92 -4.88
N HIS A 602 -20.80 -11.49 -6.09
CA HIS A 602 -21.95 -11.30 -6.97
C HIS A 602 -23.10 -12.16 -6.45
N VAL A 603 -24.01 -11.56 -5.67
CA VAL A 603 -25.30 -12.18 -5.36
C VAL A 603 -26.15 -12.05 -6.61
N GLN A 604 -26.23 -13.14 -7.38
CA GLN A 604 -27.28 -13.35 -8.37
C GLN A 604 -28.63 -13.37 -7.65
N GLY A 605 -29.41 -12.30 -7.78
CA GLY A 605 -30.84 -12.29 -7.49
C GLY A 605 -31.63 -12.37 -8.78
N GLY A 606 -32.29 -13.51 -9.03
CA GLY A 606 -33.42 -13.60 -9.97
C GLY A 606 -34.57 -12.69 -9.51
N ILE A 607 -35.51 -12.28 -10.36
CA ILE A 607 -36.18 -12.92 -11.51
C ILE A 607 -36.35 -11.87 -12.60
#